data_AF-A0A0A9Y307-F1
#
_entry.id   AF-A0A0A9Y307-F1
#
_cell.length_a   1.000
_cell.length_b   1.000
_cell.length_c   1.000
_cell.angle_alpha   90.00
_cell.angle_beta   90.00
_cell.angle_gamma   90.00
#
_symmetry.space_group_name_H-M   'P 1'
#
loop_
_entity.id
_entity.type
_entity.pdbx_description
1 polymer ?
#
loop_
_entity_poly.entity_id
_entity_poly.type
_entity_poly.pdbx_seq_one_letter_code
_entity_poly.pdbx_strand_id
1 'polypeptide(L)'
;MSLSSTPTQDNTYTPKKRGRTSPEDSPSKRDPKKRFEMVGKQMTYDNLMAGFKSMLEGEIQKIRTDINGLTGTVEKLIAAAQETENEVKTLRCENEQLRKQVMSIEERIRQNNIVITGFETKEENLKVAVLKFFADILGVVEPLDVTQE
;
A
#
# COMPACT_ATOMS: atom_id res chain seq x y z
N MET A 1 21.13 5.61 49.04
CA MET A 1 22.43 5.87 49.68
C MET A 1 23.27 6.58 48.62
N SER A 2 23.77 7.80 48.75
CA SER A 2 24.21 8.52 49.95
C SER A 2 24.18 10.02 49.69
N LEU A 3 23.67 10.76 50.67
CA LEU A 3 23.94 12.19 50.86
C LEU A 3 25.39 12.31 51.36
N SER A 4 26.16 13.29 50.89
CA SER A 4 27.35 13.74 51.59
C SER A 4 27.25 15.23 51.88
N SER A 5 27.47 15.54 53.15
CA SER A 5 27.14 16.76 53.84
C SER A 5 28.40 17.58 54.15
N THR A 6 28.21 18.91 54.25
CA THR A 6 28.84 19.87 55.22
C THR A 6 30.35 20.17 55.08
N PRO A 7 30.95 21.18 55.79
CA PRO A 7 30.42 22.18 56.76
C PRO A 7 30.82 23.66 56.45
N THR A 8 30.04 24.68 56.82
CA THR A 8 30.04 25.50 58.06
C THR A 8 31.35 26.24 58.38
N GLN A 9 31.30 27.58 58.51
CA GLN A 9 31.91 28.27 59.65
C GLN A 9 31.29 29.65 59.89
N ASP A 10 30.72 29.79 61.10
CA ASP A 10 30.33 31.02 61.77
C ASP A 10 31.54 31.89 62.10
N ASN A 11 31.38 33.22 62.09
CA ASN A 11 32.13 34.06 63.03
C ASN A 11 31.38 35.34 63.42
N THR A 12 31.58 35.69 64.69
CA THR A 12 30.70 36.46 65.57
C THR A 12 30.98 37.98 65.67
N TYR A 13 29.91 38.76 65.91
CA TYR A 13 29.74 39.92 66.84
C TYR A 13 30.86 41.03 66.91
N THR A 14 30.66 42.33 66.63
CA THR A 14 29.93 43.36 67.44
C THR A 14 30.05 44.78 66.82
N PRO A 15 29.21 45.75 67.23
CA PRO A 15 29.02 47.04 66.56
C PRO A 15 29.87 48.20 67.12
N LYS A 16 30.27 49.15 66.27
CA LYS A 16 30.77 50.47 66.70
C LYS A 16 29.86 51.59 66.17
N LYS A 17 29.11 52.21 67.09
CA LYS A 17 28.46 53.52 66.92
C LYS A 17 29.46 54.64 67.25
N ARG A 18 29.79 55.49 66.27
CA ARG A 18 30.17 56.92 66.38
C ARG A 18 29.97 57.48 64.96
N GLY A 19 29.48 58.67 64.66
CA GLY A 19 29.01 59.82 65.40
C GLY A 19 28.38 60.73 64.33
N ARG A 20 27.51 61.63 64.75
CA ARG A 20 26.79 62.59 63.91
C ARG A 20 27.75 63.45 63.08
N THR A 21 27.37 63.74 61.83
CA THR A 21 27.24 65.10 61.28
C THR A 21 26.55 65.00 59.92
N SER A 22 25.37 65.59 59.79
CA SER A 22 24.78 65.93 58.49
C SER A 22 25.59 67.07 57.86
N PRO A 23 25.87 67.00 56.56
CA PRO A 23 25.94 68.19 55.72
C PRO A 23 24.75 68.20 54.76
N GLU A 24 24.14 69.37 54.68
CA GLU A 24 23.01 69.74 53.84
C GLU A 24 23.25 69.49 52.35
N ASP A 25 22.13 69.31 51.66
CA ASP A 25 21.85 69.63 50.27
C ASP A 25 22.93 69.39 49.20
N SER A 26 22.69 68.37 48.38
CA SER A 26 23.10 68.35 46.98
C SER A 26 22.03 67.65 46.15
N PRO A 27 21.42 68.32 45.16
CA PRO A 27 20.38 67.73 44.34
C PRO A 27 20.99 66.64 43.46
N SER A 28 20.57 65.41 43.73
CA SER A 28 20.92 64.21 42.97
C SER A 28 20.36 64.29 41.56
N LYS A 29 21.15 64.78 40.60
CA LYS A 29 20.97 64.43 39.19
C LYS A 29 21.54 63.03 38.97
N ARG A 30 20.79 62.01 39.39
CA ARG A 30 20.98 60.65 38.86
C ARG A 30 20.29 60.60 37.51
N ASP A 31 21.09 60.46 36.46
CA ASP A 31 20.60 60.07 35.14
C ASP A 31 19.66 58.87 35.28
N PRO A 32 18.52 58.84 34.57
CA PRO A 32 17.61 57.72 34.65
C PRO A 32 18.35 56.48 34.20
N LYS A 33 18.54 55.52 35.12
CA LYS A 33 18.91 54.14 34.80
C LYS A 33 18.05 53.72 33.63
N LYS A 34 18.66 53.48 32.47
CA LYS A 34 18.00 52.82 31.33
C LYS A 34 17.31 51.60 31.90
N ARG A 35 15.97 51.63 31.96
CA ARG A 35 15.19 50.44 32.22
C ARG A 35 15.65 49.45 31.16
N PHE A 36 16.19 48.31 31.59
CA PHE A 36 16.27 47.18 30.70
C PHE A 36 14.82 46.90 30.30
N GLU A 37 14.47 47.31 29.08
CA GLU A 37 13.24 46.97 28.44
C GLU A 37 13.28 45.43 28.34
N MET A 38 12.49 44.75 29.17
CA MET A 38 12.26 43.33 28.96
C MET A 38 11.59 43.24 27.60
N VAL A 39 12.36 42.89 26.58
CA VAL A 39 11.83 42.47 25.28
C VAL A 39 11.23 41.09 25.47
N GLY A 40 10.10 41.07 26.16
CA GLY A 40 9.13 40.00 26.16
C GLY A 40 7.82 40.69 25.90
N LYS A 41 7.31 40.64 24.67
CA LYS A 41 5.90 40.96 24.44
C LYS A 41 5.14 40.07 25.43
N GLN A 42 4.49 40.67 26.43
CA GLN A 42 3.60 39.93 27.32
C GLN A 42 2.59 39.25 26.39
N MET A 43 2.70 37.93 26.21
CA MET A 43 1.74 37.17 25.43
C MET A 43 0.41 37.32 26.14
N THR A 44 -0.47 38.15 25.59
CA THR A 44 -1.85 38.21 26.04
C THR A 44 -2.49 36.85 25.77
N TYR A 45 -3.46 36.48 26.60
CA TYR A 45 -4.25 35.27 26.40
C TYR A 45 -4.80 35.17 24.97
N ASP A 46 -5.22 36.31 24.40
CA ASP A 46 -5.72 36.41 23.03
C ASP A 46 -4.67 36.03 21.98
N ASN A 47 -3.41 36.45 22.14
CA ASN A 47 -2.32 36.10 21.22
C ASN A 47 -1.99 34.61 21.28
N LEU A 48 -2.03 34.02 22.48
CA LEU A 48 -1.82 32.59 22.67
C LEU A 48 -2.96 31.78 22.04
N MET A 49 -4.21 32.18 22.28
CA MET A 49 -5.39 31.52 21.71
C MET A 49 -5.44 31.64 20.18
N ALA A 50 -5.05 32.79 19.63
CA ALA A 50 -4.93 32.99 18.19
C ALA A 50 -3.86 32.07 17.58
N GLY A 51 -2.71 31.91 18.25
CA GLY A 51 -1.66 30.99 17.84
C GLY A 51 -2.13 29.54 17.79
N PHE A 52 -2.79 29.06 18.86
CA PHE A 52 -3.37 27.72 18.90
C PHE A 52 -4.44 27.50 17.83
N LYS A 53 -5.33 28.48 17.64
CA LYS A 53 -6.37 28.42 16.60
C LYS A 53 -5.75 28.31 15.20
N SER A 54 -4.73 29.12 14.91
CA SER A 54 -4.02 29.09 13.63
C SER A 54 -3.34 27.74 13.37
N MET A 55 -2.71 27.17 14.40
CA MET A 55 -2.07 25.85 14.32
C MET A 55 -3.09 24.76 14.01
N LEU A 56 -4.21 24.73 14.74
CA LEU A 56 -5.29 23.77 14.52
C LEU A 56 -5.91 23.91 13.13
N GLU A 57 -6.15 25.13 12.65
CA GLU A 57 -6.67 25.36 11.30
C GLU A 57 -5.70 24.84 10.23
N GLY A 58 -4.39 25.03 10.43
CA GLY A 58 -3.35 24.51 9.55
C GLY A 58 -3.33 22.97 9.50
N GLU A 59 -3.46 22.30 10.66
CA GLU A 59 -3.54 20.84 10.73
C GLU A 59 -4.83 20.31 10.10
N ILE A 60 -5.97 20.95 10.37
CA ILE A 60 -7.25 20.62 9.74
C ILE A 60 -7.15 20.73 8.22
N GLN A 61 -6.51 21.78 7.71
CA GLN A 61 -6.37 21.97 6.27
C GLN A 61 -5.44 20.92 5.62
N LYS A 62 -4.38 20.51 6.31
CA LYS A 62 -3.52 19.38 5.87
C LYS A 62 -4.34 18.10 5.78
N ILE A 63 -5.05 17.74 6.86
CA ILE A 63 -5.89 16.54 6.90
C ILE A 63 -6.94 16.56 5.78
N ARG A 64 -7.59 17.70 5.51
CA ARG A 64 -8.54 17.82 4.39
C ARG A 64 -7.88 17.55 3.04
N THR A 65 -6.68 18.07 2.85
CA THR A 65 -5.93 17.86 1.59
C THR A 65 -5.56 16.38 1.42
N ASP A 66 -5.11 15.73 2.49
CA ASP A 66 -4.76 14.31 2.49
C ASP A 66 -5.99 13.43 2.24
N ILE A 67 -7.12 13.73 2.88
CA ILE A 67 -8.40 13.02 2.66
C ILE A 67 -8.85 13.17 1.20
N ASN A 68 -8.78 14.36 0.63
CA ASN A 68 -9.14 14.59 -0.77
C ASN A 68 -8.19 13.83 -1.72
N GLY A 69 -6.89 13.81 -1.40
CA GLY A 69 -5.91 13.01 -2.14
C GLY A 69 -6.24 11.52 -2.09
N LEU A 70 -6.49 10.98 -0.91
CA LEU A 70 -6.89 9.58 -0.72
C LEU A 70 -8.19 9.25 -1.45
N THR A 71 -9.20 10.12 -1.39
CA THR A 71 -10.47 9.94 -2.10
C THR A 71 -10.23 9.82 -3.59
N GLY A 72 -9.42 10.70 -4.18
CA GLY A 72 -9.06 10.61 -5.60
C GLY A 72 -8.26 9.34 -5.95
N THR A 73 -7.42 8.83 -5.04
CA THR A 73 -6.75 7.54 -5.27
C THR A 73 -7.72 6.36 -5.23
N VAL A 74 -8.69 6.38 -4.31
CA VAL A 74 -9.72 5.35 -4.19
C VAL A 74 -10.60 5.33 -5.44
N GLU A 75 -11.01 6.50 -5.95
CA GLU A 75 -11.78 6.60 -7.20
C GLU A 75 -11.03 5.99 -8.39
N LYS A 76 -9.73 6.28 -8.52
CA LYS A 76 -8.88 5.67 -9.57
C LYS A 76 -8.77 4.16 -9.43
N LEU A 77 -8.63 3.66 -8.20
CA LEU A 77 -8.59 2.21 -7.94
C LEU A 77 -9.92 1.52 -8.26
N ILE A 78 -11.05 2.16 -7.95
CA ILE A 78 -12.37 1.64 -8.31
C ILE A 78 -12.51 1.54 -9.83
N ALA A 79 -12.11 2.58 -10.57
CA ALA A 79 -12.16 2.57 -12.03
C ALA A 79 -11.28 1.45 -12.62
N ALA A 80 -10.04 1.31 -12.15
CA ALA A 80 -9.13 0.25 -12.59
C ALA A 80 -9.66 -1.16 -12.26
N ALA A 81 -10.30 -1.33 -11.09
CA ALA A 81 -10.91 -2.60 -10.72
C ALA A 81 -12.09 -2.97 -11.64
N GLN A 82 -12.93 -2.00 -12.00
CA GLN A 82 -14.03 -2.22 -12.94
C GLN A 82 -13.53 -2.57 -14.35
N GLU A 83 -12.48 -1.90 -14.82
CA GLU A 83 -11.83 -2.22 -16.09
C GLU A 83 -11.28 -3.66 -16.10
N THR A 84 -10.56 -4.02 -15.05
CA THR A 84 -10.01 -5.38 -14.87
C THR A 84 -11.13 -6.43 -14.83
N GLU A 85 -12.24 -6.15 -14.14
CA GLU A 85 -13.40 -7.06 -14.08
C GLU A 85 -14.02 -7.29 -15.47
N ASN A 86 -14.12 -6.25 -16.28
CA ASN A 86 -14.64 -6.34 -17.65
C ASN A 86 -13.69 -7.12 -18.58
N GLU A 87 -12.38 -6.93 -18.44
CA GLU A 87 -11.38 -7.71 -19.17
C GLU A 87 -11.47 -9.20 -18.80
N VAL A 88 -11.57 -9.52 -17.51
CA VAL A 88 -11.75 -10.91 -17.06
C VAL A 88 -13.03 -11.54 -17.62
N LYS A 89 -14.15 -10.80 -17.69
CA LYS A 89 -15.39 -11.29 -18.31
C LYS A 89 -15.20 -11.60 -19.79
N THR A 90 -14.49 -10.73 -20.51
CA THR A 90 -14.18 -10.90 -21.93
C THR A 90 -13.34 -12.14 -22.16
N LEU A 91 -12.24 -12.28 -21.41
CA LEU A 91 -11.35 -13.44 -21.50
C LEU A 91 -12.06 -14.75 -21.16
N ARG A 92 -12.98 -14.75 -20.18
CA ARG A 92 -13.79 -15.94 -19.86
C ARG A 92 -14.70 -16.36 -21.03
N CYS A 93 -15.35 -15.39 -21.67
CA CYS A 93 -16.19 -15.63 -22.84
C CYS A 93 -15.38 -16.23 -24.00
N GLU A 94 -14.22 -15.63 -24.29
CA GLU A 94 -13.32 -16.12 -25.34
C GLU A 94 -12.82 -17.55 -25.04
N ASN A 95 -12.43 -17.83 -23.79
CA ASN A 95 -12.01 -19.17 -23.37
C ASN A 95 -13.12 -20.21 -23.57
N GLU A 96 -14.37 -19.86 -23.22
CA GLU A 96 -15.51 -20.75 -23.44
C GLU A 96 -15.75 -21.02 -24.93
N GLN A 97 -15.62 -19.99 -25.78
CA GLN A 97 -15.74 -20.13 -27.23
C GLN A 97 -14.63 -21.03 -27.80
N LEU A 98 -13.38 -20.85 -27.38
CA LEU A 98 -12.26 -21.69 -27.79
C LEU A 98 -12.46 -23.14 -27.34
N ARG A 99 -12.96 -23.38 -26.12
CA ARG A 99 -13.29 -24.74 -25.65
C ARG A 99 -14.35 -25.41 -26.52
N LYS A 100 -15.41 -24.68 -26.90
CA LYS A 100 -16.44 -25.19 -27.82
C LYS A 100 -15.86 -25.52 -29.19
N GLN A 101 -14.96 -24.69 -29.71
CA GLN A 101 -14.28 -24.96 -30.98
C GLN A 101 -13.40 -26.20 -30.92
N VAL A 102 -12.59 -26.36 -29.86
CA VAL A 102 -11.77 -27.55 -29.64
C VAL A 102 -12.64 -28.81 -29.58
N MET A 103 -13.72 -28.78 -28.78
CA MET A 103 -14.65 -29.92 -28.69
C MET A 103 -15.27 -30.27 -30.05
N SER A 104 -15.66 -29.27 -30.84
CA SER A 104 -16.21 -29.49 -32.18
C SER A 104 -15.18 -30.11 -33.13
N ILE A 105 -13.91 -29.67 -33.07
CA ILE A 105 -12.83 -30.24 -33.87
C ILE A 105 -12.58 -31.70 -33.45
N GLU A 106 -12.47 -31.97 -32.15
CA GLU A 106 -12.31 -33.32 -31.63
C GLU A 106 -13.46 -34.25 -32.05
N GLU A 107 -14.69 -33.75 -31.99
CA GLU A 107 -15.86 -34.52 -32.43
C GLU A 107 -15.78 -34.82 -33.93
N ARG A 108 -15.41 -33.85 -34.77
CA ARG A 108 -15.23 -34.07 -36.21
C ARG A 108 -14.11 -35.06 -36.52
N ILE A 109 -13.00 -35.02 -35.77
CA ILE A 109 -11.91 -36.00 -35.90
C ILE A 109 -12.41 -37.40 -35.54
N ARG A 110 -13.18 -37.53 -34.45
CA ARG A 110 -13.76 -38.82 -34.05
C ARG A 110 -14.80 -39.34 -35.04
N GLN A 111 -15.62 -38.47 -35.63
CA GLN A 111 -16.66 -38.88 -36.59
C GLN A 111 -16.08 -39.56 -37.85
N ASN A 112 -14.88 -39.18 -38.27
CA ASN A 112 -14.22 -39.76 -39.45
C ASN A 112 -13.31 -40.96 -39.11
N ASN A 113 -13.07 -41.22 -37.83
CA ASN A 113 -12.16 -42.27 -37.39
C ASN A 113 -12.93 -43.45 -36.78
N ILE A 114 -12.56 -44.67 -37.17
CA ILE A 114 -13.07 -45.90 -36.55
C ILE A 114 -12.07 -46.33 -35.48
N VAL A 115 -12.48 -46.39 -34.22
CA VAL A 115 -11.67 -46.92 -33.12
C VAL A 115 -12.01 -48.40 -32.91
N ILE A 116 -11.06 -49.28 -33.22
CA ILE A 116 -11.21 -50.72 -33.01
C ILE A 116 -10.47 -51.08 -31.71
N THR A 117 -11.22 -51.55 -30.70
CA THR A 117 -10.65 -51.99 -29.42
C THR A 117 -10.71 -53.52 -29.34
N GLY A 118 -9.75 -54.13 -28.64
CA GLY A 118 -9.66 -55.59 -28.53
C GLY A 118 -9.28 -56.30 -29.84
N PHE A 119 -8.65 -55.58 -30.78
CA PHE A 119 -8.16 -56.17 -32.02
C PHE A 119 -6.88 -56.96 -31.74
N GLU A 120 -7.03 -58.28 -31.60
CA GLU A 120 -5.90 -59.21 -31.48
C GLU A 120 -5.56 -59.79 -32.85
N THR A 121 -4.33 -59.60 -33.31
CA THR A 121 -3.83 -60.19 -34.56
C THR A 121 -2.54 -60.96 -34.32
N LYS A 122 -2.37 -62.05 -35.06
CA LYS A 122 -1.13 -62.83 -35.13
C LYS A 122 -0.25 -62.43 -36.32
N GLU A 123 -0.74 -61.53 -37.17
CA GLU A 123 0.00 -61.05 -38.33
C GLU A 123 0.98 -59.94 -37.92
N GLU A 124 2.19 -59.98 -38.48
CA GLU A 124 3.21 -58.96 -38.23
C GLU A 124 2.87 -57.61 -38.87
N ASN A 125 2.06 -57.61 -39.94
CA ASN A 125 1.65 -56.40 -40.66
C ASN A 125 0.22 -56.02 -40.30
N LEU A 126 0.09 -54.93 -39.52
CA LEU A 126 -1.21 -54.43 -39.06
C LEU A 126 -2.14 -54.04 -40.22
N LYS A 127 -1.60 -53.50 -41.33
CA LYS A 127 -2.40 -53.12 -42.50
C LYS A 127 -3.10 -54.33 -43.12
N VAL A 128 -2.40 -55.46 -43.25
CA VAL A 128 -2.98 -56.70 -43.79
C VAL A 128 -4.04 -57.25 -42.85
N ALA A 129 -3.76 -57.25 -41.54
CA ALA A 129 -4.70 -57.72 -40.53
C ALA A 129 -6.00 -56.90 -40.52
N VAL A 130 -5.91 -55.58 -40.61
CA VAL A 130 -7.05 -54.66 -40.64
C VAL A 130 -7.85 -54.82 -41.93
N LEU A 131 -7.19 -54.94 -43.08
CA LEU A 131 -7.86 -55.21 -44.36
C LEU A 131 -8.64 -56.54 -44.33
N LYS A 132 -8.02 -57.59 -43.81
CA LYS A 132 -8.68 -58.89 -43.65
C LYS A 132 -9.86 -58.81 -42.69
N PHE A 133 -9.73 -58.12 -41.57
CA PHE A 133 -10.83 -57.88 -40.64
C PHE A 133 -12.01 -57.17 -41.32
N PHE A 134 -11.76 -56.13 -42.12
CA PHE A 134 -12.82 -55.45 -42.87
C PHE A 134 -13.44 -56.34 -43.95
N ALA A 135 -12.65 -57.15 -44.66
CA ALA A 135 -13.17 -58.13 -45.61
C ALA A 135 -14.05 -59.20 -44.92
N ASP A 136 -13.59 -59.76 -43.81
CA ASP A 136 -14.25 -60.86 -43.09
C ASP A 136 -15.54 -60.40 -42.38
N ILE A 137 -15.56 -59.18 -41.80
CA ILE A 137 -16.70 -58.67 -41.02
C ILE A 137 -17.68 -57.87 -41.89
N LEU A 138 -17.17 -56.95 -42.72
CA LEU A 138 -18.00 -56.02 -43.49
C LEU A 138 -18.24 -56.47 -44.93
N GLY A 139 -17.55 -57.53 -45.40
CA GLY A 139 -17.68 -58.00 -46.78
C GLY A 139 -17.14 -57.01 -47.82
N VAL A 140 -16.26 -56.09 -47.41
CA VAL A 140 -15.68 -55.10 -48.32
C VAL A 140 -14.63 -55.78 -49.19
N VAL A 141 -14.97 -55.96 -50.47
CA VAL A 141 -14.11 -56.64 -51.47
C VAL A 141 -13.24 -55.63 -52.24
N GLU A 142 -13.57 -54.33 -52.17
CA GLU A 142 -12.79 -53.26 -52.80
C GLU A 142 -11.53 -52.90 -51.99
N PRO A 143 -10.43 -52.49 -52.65
CA PRO A 143 -9.19 -52.16 -51.98
C PRO A 143 -9.34 -50.88 -51.16
N LEU A 144 -9.47 -51.05 -49.84
CA LEU A 144 -9.34 -49.96 -48.87
C LEU A 144 -7.89 -49.45 -48.87
N ASP A 145 -7.70 -48.17 -49.15
CA ASP A 145 -6.39 -47.56 -49.01
C ASP A 145 -6.13 -47.22 -47.55
N VAL A 146 -5.50 -48.16 -46.85
CA VAL A 146 -5.09 -47.95 -45.45
C VAL A 146 -3.75 -47.22 -45.45
N THR A 147 -3.76 -45.93 -45.17
CA THR A 147 -2.57 -45.14 -44.91
C THR A 147 -2.22 -45.19 -43.42
N GLN A 148 -0.95 -45.43 -43.11
CA GLN A 148 -0.42 -45.40 -41.75
C GLN A 148 0.49 -44.18 -41.70
N GLU A 149 0.04 -43.10 -41.05
CA GLU A 149 0.89 -41.95 -40.71
C GLU A 149 1.80 -42.27 -39.52
#